data_AF-A0AAX2F3H7-F1
#
_entry.id   AF-A0AAX2F3H7-F1
#
_cell.length_a   1.000
_cell.length_b   1.000
_cell.length_c   1.000
_cell.angle_alpha   90.00
_cell.angle_beta   90.00
_cell.angle_gamma   90.00
#
_symmetry.space_group_name_H-M   'P 1'
#
loop_
_entity.id
_entity.type
_entity.pdbx_description
1 polymer ?
#
loop_
_entity_poly.entity_id
_entity_poly.type
_entity_poly.pdbx_seq_one_letter_code
_entity_poly.pdbx_strand_id
1 'polypeptide(L)'
;MYIYETADEIEYELLKANAIKNRQYATQAENLLWLYLKGKQSGYKFRRQHIIKQYIADFINLKYKLIVEIDGKYHFNDEQIIKDEERTRDLEQWGYTVIRFTNEEIFNHREEVIKKIKETIMAIDSHNTNQAIGAQPNTQTTSQTNTQSAIQPQQIGASPLSGGPRGAWAVDAACSGNPGPMEYQCVDLQTGARVFHFGPVMGTNNIGEFLAIVHALALMEKQGIKDKVIYSDSYNAILWVNKKRCKTTFVRNAETEELHQIIARAEHWLQTHKVTTPIIKWETKQWGEIPADFGRK
;
A
#
# COMPACT_ATOMS: atom_id res chain seq x y z
N MET A 1 -23.93 6.71 5.59
CA MET A 1 -23.06 6.52 4.41
C MET A 1 -21.62 6.65 4.91
N TYR A 2 -20.98 5.53 5.26
CA TYR A 2 -19.65 5.49 5.90
C TYR A 2 -18.58 5.35 4.82
N ILE A 3 -18.11 6.48 4.27
CA ILE A 3 -17.15 6.49 3.15
C ILE A 3 -15.73 6.85 3.60
N TYR A 4 -15.51 7.40 4.81
CA TYR A 4 -14.18 7.90 5.20
C TYR A 4 -13.77 7.63 6.65
N GLU A 5 -14.18 6.51 7.27
CA GLU A 5 -13.75 6.24 8.66
C GLU A 5 -12.32 5.69 8.77
N THR A 6 -11.68 5.28 7.66
CA THR A 6 -10.46 4.48 7.74
C THR A 6 -9.31 4.87 6.83
N ALA A 7 -9.45 5.63 5.75
CA ALA A 7 -8.33 5.85 4.80
C ALA A 7 -7.57 7.17 5.02
N ASP A 8 -6.28 7.21 4.66
CA ASP A 8 -5.48 8.44 4.54
C ASP A 8 -5.83 9.16 3.22
N GLU A 9 -6.03 10.48 3.28
CA GLU A 9 -6.59 11.30 2.19
C GLU A 9 -5.69 11.35 0.94
N ILE A 10 -4.37 11.11 1.10
CA ILE A 10 -3.40 11.12 -0.02
C ILE A 10 -3.32 9.75 -0.71
N GLU A 11 -3.44 8.65 0.05
CA GLU A 11 -3.30 7.27 -0.47
C GLU A 11 -4.60 6.71 -1.06
N TYR A 12 -5.74 7.35 -0.77
CA TYR A 12 -7.07 6.82 -1.08
C TYR A 12 -7.33 6.56 -2.56
N GLU A 13 -6.94 7.48 -3.46
CA GLU A 13 -7.25 7.34 -4.89
C GLU A 13 -6.50 6.16 -5.53
N LEU A 14 -5.26 5.90 -5.09
CA LEU A 14 -4.50 4.73 -5.55
C LEU A 14 -5.07 3.42 -5.00
N LEU A 15 -5.36 3.38 -3.69
CA LEU A 15 -5.96 2.20 -3.06
C LEU A 15 -7.35 1.91 -3.64
N LYS A 16 -8.08 2.94 -4.07
CA LYS A 16 -9.36 2.83 -4.77
C LYS A 16 -9.21 2.28 -6.18
N ALA A 17 -8.23 2.74 -6.94
CA ALA A 17 -7.90 2.14 -8.24
C ALA A 17 -7.51 0.66 -8.10
N ASN A 18 -6.67 0.33 -7.11
CA ASN A 18 -6.29 -1.05 -6.80
C ASN A 18 -7.49 -1.90 -6.35
N ALA A 19 -8.36 -1.39 -5.49
CA ALA A 19 -9.57 -2.08 -5.07
C ALA A 19 -10.52 -2.34 -6.25
N ILE A 20 -10.65 -1.40 -7.20
CA ILE A 20 -11.40 -1.60 -8.44
C ILE A 20 -10.77 -2.72 -9.26
N LYS A 21 -9.45 -2.68 -9.43
CA LYS A 21 -8.70 -3.68 -10.20
C LYS A 21 -8.77 -5.07 -9.57
N ASN A 22 -8.61 -5.20 -8.26
CA ASN A 22 -8.76 -6.47 -7.54
C ASN A 22 -10.17 -7.04 -7.73
N ARG A 23 -11.21 -6.20 -7.77
CA ARG A 23 -12.57 -6.67 -8.09
C ARG A 23 -12.75 -7.13 -9.54
N GLN A 24 -11.99 -6.58 -10.48
CA GLN A 24 -12.03 -6.97 -11.89
C GLN A 24 -11.28 -8.28 -12.13
N TYR A 25 -10.13 -8.46 -11.47
CA TYR A 25 -9.26 -9.62 -11.63
C TYR A 25 -9.27 -10.52 -10.38
N ALA A 26 -10.43 -10.65 -9.74
CA ALA A 26 -10.60 -11.51 -8.57
C ALA A 26 -10.33 -12.97 -8.93
N THR A 27 -9.63 -13.69 -8.06
CA THR A 27 -9.37 -15.12 -8.18
C THR A 27 -10.66 -15.92 -8.18
N GLN A 28 -10.59 -17.18 -8.63
CA GLN A 28 -11.75 -18.08 -8.58
C GLN A 28 -12.24 -18.30 -7.14
N ALA A 29 -11.32 -18.37 -6.17
CA ALA A 29 -11.66 -18.49 -4.75
C ALA A 29 -12.38 -17.24 -4.23
N GLU A 30 -11.88 -16.04 -4.51
CA GLU A 30 -12.56 -14.78 -4.15
C GLU A 30 -13.94 -14.66 -4.77
N ASN A 31 -14.08 -14.97 -6.06
CA ASN A 31 -15.38 -14.94 -6.73
C ASN A 31 -16.35 -15.94 -6.10
N LEU A 32 -15.87 -17.14 -5.76
CA LEU A 32 -16.69 -18.16 -5.13
C LEU A 32 -17.16 -17.73 -3.75
N LEU A 33 -16.26 -17.26 -2.89
CA LEU A 33 -16.63 -16.77 -1.55
C LEU A 33 -17.56 -15.57 -1.63
N TRP A 34 -17.33 -14.65 -2.58
CA TRP A 34 -18.17 -13.47 -2.77
C TRP A 34 -19.63 -13.83 -3.08
N LEU A 35 -19.89 -14.90 -3.85
CA LEU A 35 -21.27 -15.35 -4.13
C LEU A 35 -22.06 -15.60 -2.84
N TYR A 36 -21.42 -16.18 -1.81
CA TYR A 36 -22.06 -16.47 -0.52
C TYR A 36 -22.17 -15.25 0.39
N LEU A 37 -21.20 -14.34 0.33
CA LEU A 37 -21.17 -13.15 1.17
C LEU A 37 -22.05 -12.01 0.62
N LYS A 38 -22.30 -11.99 -0.70
CA LYS A 38 -23.10 -10.96 -1.37
C LYS A 38 -24.59 -11.10 -1.01
N GLY A 39 -25.29 -9.96 -0.92
CA GLY A 39 -26.75 -9.94 -0.92
C GLY A 39 -27.44 -10.39 0.37
N LYS A 40 -26.78 -10.30 1.53
CA LYS A 40 -27.26 -10.78 2.85
C LYS A 40 -27.59 -12.28 2.89
N GLN A 41 -27.15 -13.09 1.92
CA GLN A 41 -27.38 -14.54 1.93
C GLN A 41 -26.74 -15.22 3.15
N SER A 42 -25.65 -14.65 3.67
CA SER A 42 -25.01 -15.06 4.93
C SER A 42 -25.71 -14.56 6.20
N GLY A 43 -26.72 -13.70 6.09
CA GLY A 43 -27.31 -12.93 7.20
C GLY A 43 -26.54 -11.64 7.55
N TYR A 44 -25.36 -11.43 6.97
CA TYR A 44 -24.45 -10.35 7.33
C TYR A 44 -24.03 -9.51 6.12
N LYS A 45 -23.76 -8.22 6.32
CA LYS A 45 -23.38 -7.29 5.25
C LYS A 45 -21.87 -7.21 5.09
N PHE A 46 -21.35 -7.91 4.09
CA PHE A 46 -19.94 -7.82 3.70
C PHE A 46 -19.73 -6.82 2.56
N ARG A 47 -18.55 -6.21 2.53
CA ARG A 47 -17.98 -5.47 1.39
C ARG A 47 -16.78 -6.25 0.88
N ARG A 48 -16.51 -6.17 -0.42
CA ARG A 48 -15.32 -6.76 -1.04
C ARG A 48 -14.28 -5.69 -1.41
N GLN A 49 -13.00 -6.02 -1.29
CA GLN A 49 -11.86 -5.16 -1.66
C GLN A 49 -12.06 -3.77 -1.07
N HIS A 50 -12.10 -3.71 0.26
CA HIS A 50 -12.40 -2.50 1.02
C HIS A 50 -11.11 -1.90 1.58
N ILE A 51 -10.94 -0.60 1.36
CA ILE A 51 -9.76 0.13 1.82
C ILE A 51 -9.89 0.40 3.32
N ILE A 52 -8.84 0.08 4.06
CA ILE A 52 -8.69 0.33 5.48
C ILE A 52 -7.29 0.88 5.68
N LYS A 53 -7.19 2.18 5.97
CA LYS A 53 -5.93 2.91 6.05
C LYS A 53 -5.10 2.67 4.78
N GLN A 54 -3.89 2.14 4.92
CA GLN A 54 -2.99 1.81 3.84
C GLN A 54 -3.21 0.41 3.21
N TYR A 55 -4.24 -0.33 3.66
CA TYR A 55 -4.49 -1.71 3.24
C TYR A 55 -5.79 -1.86 2.46
N ILE A 56 -5.90 -2.93 1.68
CA ILE A 56 -7.14 -3.36 1.03
C ILE A 56 -7.48 -4.75 1.55
N ALA A 57 -8.62 -4.86 2.23
CA ALA A 57 -9.14 -6.13 2.72
C ALA A 57 -9.98 -6.82 1.65
N ASP A 58 -9.75 -8.11 1.40
CA ASP A 58 -10.49 -8.89 0.40
C ASP A 58 -11.99 -8.89 0.70
N PHE A 59 -12.37 -9.16 1.95
CA PHE A 59 -13.73 -8.98 2.44
C PHE A 59 -13.76 -8.38 3.84
N ILE A 60 -14.76 -7.55 4.11
CA ILE A 60 -14.95 -6.94 5.42
C ILE A 60 -16.41 -6.84 5.82
N ASN A 61 -16.67 -7.11 7.09
CA ASN A 61 -17.88 -6.71 7.79
C ASN A 61 -17.56 -5.57 8.75
N LEU A 62 -18.00 -4.35 8.40
CA LEU A 62 -17.74 -3.16 9.21
C LEU A 62 -18.45 -3.16 10.56
N LYS A 63 -19.64 -3.78 10.67
CA LYS A 63 -20.40 -3.81 11.93
C LYS A 63 -19.64 -4.58 13.01
N TYR A 64 -19.08 -5.72 12.63
CA TYR A 64 -18.36 -6.61 13.55
C TYR A 64 -16.85 -6.42 13.47
N LYS A 65 -16.37 -5.42 12.72
CA LYS A 65 -14.94 -5.22 12.42
C LYS A 65 -14.21 -6.52 12.05
N LEU A 66 -14.85 -7.36 11.23
CA LEU A 66 -14.27 -8.64 10.79
C LEU A 66 -13.73 -8.52 9.37
N ILE A 67 -12.47 -8.88 9.19
CA ILE A 67 -11.78 -8.98 7.90
C ILE A 67 -11.60 -10.47 7.54
N VAL A 68 -11.88 -10.82 6.30
CA VAL A 68 -11.66 -12.16 5.73
C VAL A 68 -10.74 -12.01 4.53
N GLU A 69 -9.56 -12.62 4.60
CA GLU A 69 -8.55 -12.63 3.53
C GLU A 69 -8.50 -14.01 2.86
N ILE A 70 -8.21 -14.05 1.57
CA ILE A 70 -7.98 -15.30 0.84
C ILE A 70 -6.50 -15.44 0.53
N ASP A 71 -5.92 -16.51 1.06
CA ASP A 71 -4.53 -16.87 0.91
C ASP A 71 -4.33 -17.57 -0.45
N GLY A 72 -3.94 -16.81 -1.48
CA GLY A 72 -3.57 -17.37 -2.77
C GLY A 72 -2.15 -17.93 -2.76
N LYS A 73 -1.97 -19.25 -2.96
CA LYS A 73 -0.68 -20.00 -2.95
C LYS A 73 0.55 -19.09 -3.12
N TYR A 74 1.25 -18.87 -2.01
CA TYR A 74 2.41 -18.00 -1.90
C TYR A 74 3.69 -18.78 -2.13
N HIS A 75 4.56 -18.23 -2.96
CA HIS A 75 5.93 -18.73 -3.08
C HIS A 75 6.79 -18.11 -1.98
N PHE A 76 7.25 -18.98 -1.08
CA PHE A 76 8.44 -18.92 -0.22
C PHE A 76 9.27 -17.62 -0.29
N ASN A 77 8.99 -16.67 0.60
CA ASN A 77 9.97 -15.66 1.00
C ASN A 77 9.63 -15.11 2.40
N ASP A 78 10.60 -15.15 3.32
CA ASP A 78 10.44 -14.75 4.72
C ASP A 78 10.05 -13.26 4.88
N GLU A 79 10.39 -12.42 3.91
CA GLU A 79 9.98 -11.01 3.87
C GLU A 79 8.46 -10.81 3.71
N GLN A 80 7.77 -11.78 3.11
CA GLN A 80 6.32 -11.72 2.89
C GLN A 80 5.55 -12.13 4.15
N ILE A 81 6.09 -13.09 4.92
CA ILE A 81 5.57 -13.51 6.22
C ILE A 81 5.61 -12.34 7.22
N ILE A 82 6.74 -11.63 7.29
CA ILE A 82 6.90 -10.47 8.18
C ILE A 82 5.93 -9.33 7.79
N LYS A 83 5.72 -9.08 6.49
CA LYS A 83 4.73 -8.08 6.02
C LYS A 83 3.29 -8.44 6.39
N ASP A 84 2.97 -9.74 6.44
CA ASP A 84 1.62 -10.20 6.80
C ASP A 84 1.35 -10.20 8.31
N GLU A 85 2.33 -10.50 9.13
CA GLU A 85 2.22 -10.39 10.60
C GLU A 85 2.05 -8.93 11.05
N GLU A 86 2.84 -8.02 10.48
CA GLU A 86 2.72 -6.60 10.80
C GLU A 86 1.40 -6.00 10.31
N ARG A 87 0.94 -6.37 9.11
CA ARG A 87 -0.38 -6.00 8.60
C ARG A 87 -1.48 -6.48 9.55
N THR A 88 -1.40 -7.74 9.99
CA THR A 88 -2.40 -8.32 10.89
C THR A 88 -2.40 -7.58 12.22
N ARG A 89 -1.22 -7.33 12.80
CA ARG A 89 -1.05 -6.57 14.05
C ARG A 89 -1.62 -5.15 13.95
N ASP A 90 -1.36 -4.43 12.85
CA ASP A 90 -1.88 -3.07 12.64
C ASP A 90 -3.42 -3.07 12.60
N LEU A 91 -4.01 -4.02 11.87
CA LEU A 91 -5.46 -4.17 11.75
C LEU A 91 -6.10 -4.54 13.10
N GLU A 92 -5.47 -5.45 13.84
CA GLU A 92 -5.89 -5.84 15.19
C GLU A 92 -5.80 -4.67 16.18
N GLN A 93 -4.75 -3.85 16.10
CA GLN A 93 -4.62 -2.64 16.91
C GLN A 93 -5.74 -1.63 16.65
N TRP A 94 -6.29 -1.59 15.43
CA TRP A 94 -7.47 -0.79 15.09
C TRP A 94 -8.81 -1.45 15.44
N GLY A 95 -8.74 -2.62 16.09
CA GLY A 95 -9.87 -3.38 16.61
C GLY A 95 -10.55 -4.25 15.56
N TYR A 96 -9.84 -4.60 14.48
CA TYR A 96 -10.33 -5.59 13.51
C TYR A 96 -9.93 -7.00 13.92
N THR A 97 -10.83 -7.95 13.76
CA THR A 97 -10.49 -9.38 13.77
C THR A 97 -10.18 -9.81 12.35
N VAL A 98 -9.05 -10.48 12.13
CA VAL A 98 -8.64 -10.98 10.80
C VAL A 98 -8.69 -12.50 10.80
N ILE A 99 -9.37 -13.09 9.81
CA ILE A 99 -9.32 -14.54 9.54
C ILE A 99 -8.90 -14.77 8.09
N ARG A 100 -8.12 -15.82 7.85
CA ARG A 100 -7.56 -16.14 6.53
C ARG A 100 -7.98 -17.55 6.11
N PHE A 101 -8.20 -17.75 4.81
CA PHE A 101 -8.49 -19.06 4.23
C PHE A 101 -7.65 -19.25 2.97
N THR A 102 -7.05 -20.41 2.81
CA THR A 102 -6.38 -20.81 1.58
C THR A 102 -7.39 -21.00 0.43
N ASN A 103 -6.92 -20.88 -0.80
CA ASN A 103 -7.74 -21.24 -1.98
C ASN A 103 -8.34 -22.66 -1.88
N GLU A 104 -7.57 -23.63 -1.35
CA GLU A 104 -8.01 -25.02 -1.22
C GLU A 104 -9.14 -25.17 -0.21
N GLU A 105 -9.10 -24.46 0.92
CA GLU A 105 -10.21 -24.42 1.88
C GLU A 105 -11.48 -23.83 1.26
N ILE A 106 -11.36 -22.76 0.46
CA ILE A 106 -12.51 -22.15 -0.23
C ILE A 106 -13.14 -23.12 -1.24
N PHE A 107 -12.32 -23.87 -1.99
CA PHE A 107 -12.82 -24.80 -3.01
C PHE A 107 -13.39 -26.08 -2.40
N ASN A 108 -12.71 -26.66 -1.41
CA ASN A 108 -12.99 -28.01 -0.93
C ASN A 108 -13.77 -28.05 0.40
N HIS A 109 -13.62 -27.03 1.25
CA HIS A 109 -14.17 -26.98 2.61
C HIS A 109 -15.11 -25.79 2.85
N ARG A 110 -15.85 -25.43 1.80
CA ARG A 110 -16.69 -24.23 1.76
C ARG A 110 -17.68 -24.09 2.92
N GLU A 111 -18.34 -25.17 3.32
CA GLU A 111 -19.30 -25.11 4.44
C GLU A 111 -18.60 -24.77 5.76
N GLU A 112 -17.40 -25.29 5.96
CA GLU A 112 -16.57 -25.02 7.13
C GLU A 112 -16.09 -23.56 7.14
N VAL A 113 -15.70 -23.02 5.99
CA VAL A 113 -15.35 -21.60 5.82
C VAL A 113 -16.50 -20.70 6.26
N ILE A 114 -17.71 -20.94 5.74
CA ILE A 114 -18.88 -20.13 6.09
C ILE A 114 -19.26 -20.29 7.56
N LYS A 115 -19.18 -21.51 8.09
CA LYS A 115 -19.40 -21.78 9.52
C LYS A 115 -18.43 -20.99 10.38
N LYS A 116 -17.12 -21.02 10.06
CA LYS A 116 -16.07 -20.29 10.78
C LYS A 116 -16.31 -18.78 10.77
N ILE A 117 -16.70 -18.21 9.63
CA ILE A 117 -17.05 -16.78 9.53
C ILE A 117 -18.21 -16.44 10.48
N LYS A 118 -19.27 -17.26 10.51
CA LYS A 118 -20.44 -17.04 11.38
C LYS A 118 -20.08 -17.16 12.86
N GLU A 119 -19.34 -18.20 13.24
CA GLU A 119 -18.87 -18.42 14.60
C GLU A 119 -18.00 -17.25 15.09
N THR A 120 -17.13 -16.73 14.22
CA THR A 120 -16.29 -15.57 14.54
C THR A 120 -17.15 -14.33 14.80
N ILE A 121 -18.19 -14.08 13.98
CA ILE A 121 -19.14 -12.99 14.22
C ILE A 121 -19.88 -13.17 15.55
N MET A 122 -20.35 -14.39 15.87
CA MET A 122 -21.04 -14.68 17.14
C MET A 122 -20.13 -14.45 18.36
N ALA A 123 -18.86 -14.83 18.26
CA ALA A 123 -17.88 -14.58 19.31
C ALA A 123 -17.66 -13.08 19.53
N ILE A 124 -17.49 -12.30 18.46
CA ILE A 124 -17.35 -10.84 18.53
C ILE A 124 -18.60 -10.19 19.14
N ASP A 125 -19.80 -10.61 18.73
CA ASP A 125 -21.06 -10.09 19.24
C ASP A 125 -21.24 -10.38 20.74
N SER A 126 -20.87 -11.58 21.18
CA SER A 126 -20.91 -12.00 22.59
C SER A 126 -19.93 -11.19 23.45
N HIS A 127 -18.70 -10.97 22.97
CA HIS A 127 -17.72 -10.13 23.67
C HIS A 127 -18.15 -8.67 23.78
N ASN A 128 -18.72 -8.10 22.70
CA ASN A 128 -19.23 -6.73 22.71
C ASN A 128 -20.44 -6.58 23.65
N THR A 129 -21.32 -7.58 23.71
CA THR A 129 -22.48 -7.59 24.62
C THR A 129 -22.03 -7.64 26.08
N ASN A 130 -21.03 -8.46 26.42
CA ASN A 130 -20.49 -8.56 27.77
C ASN A 130 -19.75 -7.28 28.22
N GLN A 131 -19.08 -6.57 27.30
CA GLN A 131 -18.45 -5.27 27.59
C GLN A 131 -19.49 -4.14 27.75
N ALA A 132 -20.58 -4.16 26.97
CA ALA A 132 -21.65 -3.17 27.07
C ALA A 132 -22.47 -3.29 28.37
N ILE A 133 -22.63 -4.50 28.93
CA ILE A 133 -23.31 -4.72 30.22
C ILE A 133 -22.47 -4.19 31.40
N GLY A 134 -21.14 -4.07 31.24
CA GLY A 134 -20.22 -3.54 32.26
C GLY A 134 -20.05 -2.02 32.28
N ALA A 135 -20.60 -1.28 31.31
CA ALA A 135 -20.42 0.17 31.19
C ALA A 135 -21.79 0.89 31.20
N GLN A 136 -22.22 1.36 32.38
CA GLN A 136 -23.33 2.32 32.48
C GLN A 136 -22.84 3.77 32.30
N PRO A 137 -23.65 4.65 31.70
CA PRO A 137 -23.21 5.93 31.17
C PRO A 137 -23.56 7.12 32.08
N ASN A 138 -22.64 8.07 32.21
CA ASN A 138 -22.97 9.40 32.71
C ASN A 138 -23.33 10.31 31.52
N THR A 139 -24.53 10.87 31.59
CA THR A 139 -25.18 11.68 30.57
C THR A 139 -24.72 13.14 30.62
N GLN A 140 -24.60 13.79 29.45
CA GLN A 140 -25.19 15.12 29.20
C GLN A 140 -25.09 15.54 27.72
N THR A 141 -26.23 15.39 27.06
CA THR A 141 -26.92 16.23 26.06
C THR A 141 -26.25 17.56 25.64
N THR A 142 -26.10 17.79 24.33
CA THR A 142 -26.91 18.78 23.60
C THR A 142 -26.77 18.67 22.08
N SER A 143 -27.92 18.73 21.44
CA SER A 143 -28.19 18.64 20.00
C SER A 143 -27.97 19.99 19.32
N GLN A 144 -27.67 20.00 18.01
CA GLN A 144 -28.48 20.72 17.01
C GLN A 144 -28.08 20.43 15.54
N THR A 145 -29.12 20.45 14.73
CA THR A 145 -29.36 20.20 13.30
C THR A 145 -28.81 21.27 12.33
N ASN A 146 -28.43 20.91 11.08
CA ASN A 146 -29.21 21.22 9.84
C ASN A 146 -28.52 20.95 8.48
N THR A 147 -29.32 20.36 7.56
CA THR A 147 -29.50 20.51 6.09
C THR A 147 -28.35 20.65 5.05
N GLN A 148 -28.35 19.66 4.14
CA GLN A 148 -28.26 19.65 2.65
C GLN A 148 -27.61 20.83 1.87
N SER A 149 -26.73 20.50 0.91
CA SER A 149 -26.90 20.74 -0.55
C SER A 149 -25.71 20.23 -1.38
N ALA A 150 -25.98 19.85 -2.63
CA ALA A 150 -25.12 19.14 -3.57
C ALA A 150 -24.53 20.05 -4.65
N ILE A 151 -23.29 19.80 -5.12
CA ILE A 151 -22.78 20.23 -6.45
C ILE A 151 -21.73 19.22 -6.97
N GLN A 152 -21.90 18.77 -8.24
CA GLN A 152 -20.92 18.07 -9.10
C GLN A 152 -20.15 19.09 -9.97
N PRO A 153 -18.95 18.75 -10.48
CA PRO A 153 -18.81 18.54 -11.94
C PRO A 153 -17.83 17.39 -12.30
N GLN A 154 -18.17 16.48 -13.20
CA GLN A 154 -18.05 16.49 -14.68
C GLN A 154 -16.63 16.21 -15.24
N GLN A 155 -16.56 15.15 -16.05
CA GLN A 155 -15.40 14.56 -16.72
C GLN A 155 -14.91 15.39 -17.93
N ILE A 156 -13.59 15.42 -18.17
CA ILE A 156 -13.00 15.59 -19.50
C ILE A 156 -11.80 14.64 -19.62
N GLY A 157 -11.76 13.83 -20.67
CA GLY A 157 -10.64 12.95 -21.01
C GLY A 157 -9.68 13.58 -22.01
N ALA A 158 -8.40 13.19 -21.95
CA ALA A 158 -7.45 13.18 -23.06
C ALA A 158 -6.15 12.44 -22.64
N SER A 159 -5.58 11.65 -23.54
CA SER A 159 -4.31 10.91 -23.39
C SER A 159 -3.09 11.84 -23.18
N PRO A 160 -2.13 11.53 -22.28
CA PRO A 160 -0.98 12.41 -22.05
C PRO A 160 0.33 11.79 -22.59
N LEU A 161 0.58 11.94 -23.89
CA LEU A 161 1.97 11.94 -24.42
C LEU A 161 2.35 13.26 -25.09
N SER A 162 1.46 14.25 -25.11
CA SER A 162 1.75 15.61 -25.61
C SER A 162 1.78 16.68 -24.52
N GLY A 163 1.84 16.31 -23.24
CA GLY A 163 1.74 17.27 -22.13
C GLY A 163 2.22 16.78 -20.76
N GLY A 164 3.24 15.93 -20.68
CA GLY A 164 3.88 15.61 -19.40
C GLY A 164 4.49 16.87 -18.76
N PRO A 165 4.63 16.94 -17.42
CA PRO A 165 5.17 18.12 -16.75
C PRO A 165 6.56 18.42 -17.32
N ARG A 166 6.71 19.60 -17.93
CA ARG A 166 8.03 20.14 -18.32
C ARG A 166 8.85 20.24 -17.02
N GLY A 167 9.74 19.27 -16.80
CA GLY A 167 10.60 19.20 -15.62
C GLY A 167 10.27 18.05 -14.67
N ALA A 168 10.60 16.82 -15.02
CA ALA A 168 10.52 15.70 -14.08
C ALA A 168 11.75 14.81 -14.17
N TRP A 169 12.16 14.25 -13.05
CA TRP A 169 13.17 13.19 -12.97
C TRP A 169 12.47 11.87 -12.66
N ALA A 170 12.79 10.82 -13.39
CA ALA A 170 12.35 9.46 -13.09
C ALA A 170 13.50 8.71 -12.42
N VAL A 171 13.18 7.87 -11.44
CA VAL A 171 14.15 6.99 -10.76
C VAL A 171 13.64 5.56 -10.76
N ASP A 172 14.57 4.61 -10.86
CA ASP A 172 14.29 3.17 -10.83
C ASP A 172 15.50 2.42 -10.27
N ALA A 173 15.26 1.22 -9.75
CA ALA A 173 16.30 0.30 -9.33
C ALA A 173 16.12 -1.09 -9.94
N ALA A 174 17.24 -1.78 -10.13
CA ALA A 174 17.28 -3.17 -10.56
C ALA A 174 18.17 -3.99 -9.63
N CYS A 175 17.81 -5.24 -9.42
CA CYS A 175 18.58 -6.18 -8.60
C CYS A 175 18.62 -7.56 -9.25
N SER A 176 19.83 -8.05 -9.57
CA SER A 176 20.03 -9.34 -10.24
C SER A 176 20.06 -10.49 -9.22
N GLY A 177 18.89 -11.06 -8.93
CA GLY A 177 18.68 -11.88 -7.73
C GLY A 177 18.43 -10.95 -6.54
N ASN A 178 17.41 -11.24 -5.73
CA ASN A 178 16.95 -10.32 -4.68
C ASN A 178 16.89 -11.07 -3.33
N PRO A 179 17.91 -10.97 -2.46
CA PRO A 179 19.07 -10.06 -2.55
C PRO A 179 20.12 -10.44 -3.59
N GLY A 180 20.89 -9.45 -4.06
CA GLY A 180 21.92 -9.61 -5.11
C GLY A 180 22.54 -8.28 -5.55
N PRO A 181 23.28 -8.24 -6.67
CA PRO A 181 23.82 -7.02 -7.25
C PRO A 181 22.70 -6.04 -7.59
N MET A 182 22.58 -4.99 -6.79
CA MET A 182 21.57 -3.94 -6.85
C MET A 182 22.20 -2.64 -7.37
N GLU A 183 21.55 -2.04 -8.35
CA GLU A 183 21.89 -0.75 -8.92
C GLU A 183 20.64 0.12 -9.06
N TYR A 184 20.82 1.44 -9.11
CA TYR A 184 19.73 2.37 -9.34
C TYR A 184 20.19 3.57 -10.18
N GLN A 185 19.26 4.22 -10.85
CA GLN A 185 19.56 5.38 -11.70
C GLN A 185 18.45 6.41 -11.72
N CYS A 186 18.78 7.58 -12.27
CA CYS A 186 17.83 8.65 -12.52
C CYS A 186 17.96 9.17 -13.95
N VAL A 187 16.83 9.44 -14.59
CA VAL A 187 16.73 9.99 -15.94
C VAL A 187 15.90 11.28 -15.91
N ASP A 188 16.41 12.33 -16.55
CA ASP A 188 15.63 13.56 -16.74
C ASP A 188 14.65 13.37 -17.91
N LEU A 189 13.36 13.42 -17.63
CA LEU A 189 12.31 13.15 -18.62
C LEU A 189 12.23 14.20 -19.73
N GLN A 190 12.81 15.38 -19.53
CA GLN A 190 12.83 16.42 -20.56
C GLN A 190 13.93 16.17 -21.59
N THR A 191 15.09 15.67 -21.15
CA THR A 191 16.28 15.51 -22.02
C THR A 191 16.56 14.06 -22.40
N GLY A 192 15.98 13.10 -21.67
CA GLY A 192 16.33 11.69 -21.75
C GLY A 192 17.72 11.36 -21.17
N ALA A 193 18.44 12.35 -20.62
CA ALA A 193 19.77 12.15 -20.09
C ALA A 193 19.74 11.42 -18.75
N ARG A 194 20.68 10.50 -18.54
CA ARG A 194 20.93 9.90 -17.24
C ARG A 194 21.56 10.94 -16.32
N VAL A 195 20.86 11.31 -15.26
CA VAL A 195 21.32 12.28 -14.25
C VAL A 195 22.37 11.64 -13.35
N PHE A 196 22.11 10.42 -12.89
CA PHE A 196 23.06 9.63 -12.11
C PHE A 196 22.81 8.13 -12.25
N HIS A 197 23.81 7.36 -11.84
CA HIS A 197 23.77 5.91 -11.67
C HIS A 197 24.58 5.54 -10.43
N PHE A 198 24.16 4.50 -9.72
CA PHE A 198 24.83 3.95 -8.56
C PHE A 198 24.76 2.42 -8.60
N GLY A 199 25.85 1.76 -8.20
CA GLY A 199 25.97 0.31 -8.12
C GLY A 199 26.71 -0.30 -9.33
N PRO A 200 26.68 -1.63 -9.46
CA PRO A 200 26.00 -2.58 -8.58
C PRO A 200 26.69 -2.75 -7.21
N VAL A 201 25.90 -2.93 -6.15
CA VAL A 201 26.36 -3.34 -4.81
C VAL A 201 25.41 -4.40 -4.25
N MET A 202 25.86 -5.23 -3.30
CA MET A 202 24.97 -6.23 -2.68
C MET A 202 23.83 -5.55 -1.91
N GLY A 203 22.59 -5.80 -2.34
CA GLY A 203 21.39 -5.19 -1.75
C GLY A 203 20.10 -5.87 -2.21
N THR A 204 18.97 -5.17 -2.01
CA THR A 204 17.64 -5.61 -2.48
C THR A 204 17.01 -4.54 -3.36
N ASN A 205 16.06 -4.93 -4.21
CA ASN A 205 15.38 -4.00 -5.10
C ASN A 205 14.73 -2.83 -4.34
N ASN A 206 14.04 -3.12 -3.22
CA ASN A 206 13.37 -2.10 -2.42
C ASN A 206 14.36 -1.09 -1.79
N ILE A 207 15.57 -1.53 -1.42
CA ILE A 207 16.61 -0.60 -0.94
C ILE A 207 17.06 0.31 -2.08
N GLY A 208 17.30 -0.25 -3.26
CA GLY A 208 17.69 0.53 -4.44
C GLY A 208 16.67 1.61 -4.77
N GLU A 209 15.39 1.24 -4.82
CA GLU A 209 14.28 2.17 -5.09
C GLU A 209 14.24 3.31 -4.07
N PHE A 210 14.37 2.99 -2.77
CA PHE A 210 14.40 3.98 -1.71
C PHE A 210 15.60 4.94 -1.86
N LEU A 211 16.79 4.39 -2.06
CA LEU A 211 18.01 5.18 -2.22
C LEU A 211 17.97 6.06 -3.47
N ALA A 212 17.37 5.59 -4.57
CA ALA A 212 17.22 6.36 -5.80
C ALA A 212 16.39 7.63 -5.58
N ILE A 213 15.26 7.52 -4.87
CA ILE A 213 14.42 8.68 -4.53
C ILE A 213 15.19 9.64 -3.62
N VAL A 214 15.84 9.15 -2.56
CA VAL A 214 16.58 10.02 -1.63
C VAL A 214 17.77 10.71 -2.30
N HIS A 215 18.49 10.01 -3.19
CA HIS A 215 19.57 10.59 -3.96
C HIS A 215 19.06 11.71 -4.88
N ALA A 216 17.93 11.49 -5.59
CA ALA A 216 17.32 12.53 -6.40
C ALA A 216 16.91 13.76 -5.58
N LEU A 217 16.28 13.56 -4.40
CA LEU A 217 15.93 14.64 -3.49
C LEU A 217 17.14 15.46 -3.03
N ALA A 218 18.19 14.78 -2.55
CA ALA A 218 19.41 15.42 -2.06
C ALA A 218 20.16 16.16 -3.18
N LEU A 219 20.16 15.60 -4.40
CA LEU A 219 20.80 16.22 -5.55
C LEU A 219 20.02 17.46 -6.02
N MET A 220 18.69 17.39 -6.08
CA MET A 220 17.84 18.54 -6.41
C MET A 220 18.03 19.68 -5.41
N GLU A 221 18.05 19.38 -4.11
CA GLU A 221 18.32 20.38 -3.07
C GLU A 221 19.70 21.02 -3.26
N LYS A 222 20.74 20.20 -3.43
CA LYS A 222 22.13 20.67 -3.65
C LYS A 222 22.26 21.58 -4.88
N GLN A 223 21.50 21.30 -5.94
CA GLN A 223 21.51 22.08 -7.18
C GLN A 223 20.52 23.24 -7.17
N GLY A 224 19.70 23.38 -6.12
CA GLY A 224 18.65 24.40 -6.04
C GLY A 224 17.49 24.20 -7.02
N ILE A 225 17.28 22.97 -7.50
CA ILE A 225 16.18 22.61 -8.41
C ILE A 225 14.88 22.59 -7.60
N LYS A 226 13.89 23.40 -8.02
CA LYS A 226 12.59 23.55 -7.33
C LYS A 226 11.38 23.41 -8.25
N ASP A 227 11.62 23.37 -9.55
CA ASP A 227 10.63 23.34 -10.62
C ASP A 227 10.42 21.92 -11.18
N LYS A 228 11.00 20.90 -10.53
CA LYS A 228 10.86 19.50 -10.92
C LYS A 228 10.15 18.64 -9.89
N VAL A 229 9.56 17.55 -10.37
CA VAL A 229 9.02 16.45 -9.57
C VAL A 229 9.86 15.18 -9.76
N ILE A 230 9.74 14.23 -8.83
CA ILE A 230 10.36 12.91 -8.94
C ILE A 230 9.27 11.86 -9.22
N TYR A 231 9.48 11.02 -10.23
CA TYR A 231 8.69 9.83 -10.49
C TYR A 231 9.44 8.57 -10.03
N SER A 232 8.75 7.68 -9.33
CA SER A 232 9.19 6.29 -9.06
C SER A 232 7.99 5.37 -9.24
N ASP A 233 8.19 4.18 -9.78
CA ASP A 233 7.14 3.16 -9.85
C ASP A 233 7.05 2.30 -8.57
N SER A 234 7.93 2.51 -7.59
CA SER A 234 7.99 1.73 -6.35
C SER A 234 7.17 2.36 -5.22
N TYR A 235 6.03 1.74 -4.92
CA TYR A 235 5.18 2.13 -3.80
C TYR A 235 5.92 2.04 -2.44
N ASN A 236 6.67 0.95 -2.23
CA ASN A 236 7.37 0.71 -0.97
C ASN A 236 8.42 1.80 -0.69
N ALA A 237 9.15 2.23 -1.72
CA ALA A 237 10.17 3.24 -1.58
C ALA A 237 9.58 4.62 -1.28
N ILE A 238 8.50 5.01 -1.97
CA ILE A 238 7.77 6.26 -1.67
C ILE A 238 7.30 6.25 -0.22
N LEU A 239 6.73 5.13 0.25
CA LEU A 239 6.31 4.97 1.64
C LEU A 239 7.48 5.13 2.62
N TRP A 240 8.63 4.48 2.36
CA TRP A 240 9.82 4.59 3.20
C TRP A 240 10.38 6.01 3.27
N VAL A 241 10.37 6.74 2.15
CA VAL A 241 10.76 8.15 2.12
C VAL A 241 9.81 9.01 2.95
N ASN A 242 8.49 8.83 2.81
CA ASN A 242 7.48 9.56 3.59
C ASN A 242 7.62 9.28 5.10
N LYS A 243 7.96 8.04 5.47
CA LYS A 243 8.22 7.65 6.87
C LYS A 243 9.64 7.99 7.34
N LYS A 244 10.49 8.55 6.46
CA LYS A 244 11.90 8.88 6.72
C LYS A 244 12.71 7.70 7.26
N ARG A 245 12.35 6.48 6.84
CA ARG A 245 12.90 5.23 7.36
C ARG A 245 12.85 4.12 6.31
N CYS A 246 14.00 3.54 6.03
CA CYS A 246 14.19 2.36 5.21
C CYS A 246 13.91 1.11 6.06
N LYS A 247 12.68 0.59 5.97
CA LYS A 247 12.25 -0.57 6.76
C LYS A 247 12.72 -1.89 6.13
N THR A 248 14.02 -2.04 5.94
CA THR A 248 14.64 -3.22 5.34
C THR A 248 14.87 -4.33 6.38
N THR A 249 14.70 -5.59 5.94
CA THR A 249 15.09 -6.82 6.65
C THR A 249 16.45 -7.34 6.19
N PHE A 250 17.11 -6.65 5.26
CA PHE A 250 18.44 -7.01 4.75
C PHE A 250 19.44 -7.07 5.91
N VAL A 251 20.11 -8.22 6.04
CA VAL A 251 20.94 -8.54 7.21
C VAL A 251 22.20 -7.69 7.20
N ARG A 252 22.48 -7.04 8.34
CA ARG A 252 23.72 -6.29 8.56
C ARG A 252 24.85 -7.22 8.98
N ASN A 253 25.91 -7.27 8.18
CA ASN A 253 27.14 -8.00 8.44
C ASN A 253 28.33 -7.25 7.80
N ALA A 254 29.54 -7.81 7.86
CA ALA A 254 30.74 -7.18 7.32
C ALA A 254 30.69 -6.88 5.80
N GLU A 255 29.97 -7.70 5.03
CA GLU A 255 29.82 -7.54 3.58
C GLU A 255 28.78 -6.47 3.22
N THR A 256 27.71 -6.35 4.01
CA THR A 256 26.59 -5.43 3.75
C THR A 256 26.71 -4.09 4.47
N GLU A 257 27.74 -3.92 5.31
CA GLU A 257 27.94 -2.75 6.17
C GLU A 257 27.96 -1.43 5.38
N GLU A 258 28.62 -1.40 4.22
CA GLU A 258 28.69 -0.21 3.38
C GLU A 258 27.30 0.26 2.93
N LEU A 259 26.44 -0.68 2.48
CA LEU A 259 25.07 -0.35 2.09
C LEU A 259 24.25 0.14 3.29
N HIS A 260 24.42 -0.46 4.47
CA HIS A 260 23.77 0.00 5.70
C HIS A 260 24.20 1.42 6.11
N GLN A 261 25.47 1.79 5.89
CA GLN A 261 25.93 3.17 6.12
C GLN A 261 25.30 4.16 5.13
N ILE A 262 25.13 3.76 3.86
CA ILE A 262 24.42 4.56 2.86
C ILE A 262 22.96 4.75 3.24
N ILE A 263 22.28 3.69 3.70
CA ILE A 263 20.90 3.75 4.22
C ILE A 263 20.82 4.71 5.40
N ALA A 264 21.70 4.58 6.39
CA ALA A 264 21.71 5.44 7.57
C ALA A 264 21.92 6.92 7.21
N ARG A 265 22.79 7.20 6.23
CA ARG A 265 22.99 8.56 5.69
C ARG A 265 21.73 9.09 4.99
N ALA A 266 21.05 8.25 4.20
CA ALA A 266 19.81 8.62 3.53
C ALA A 266 18.69 8.94 4.53
N GLU A 267 18.49 8.10 5.55
CA GLU A 267 17.53 8.33 6.63
C GLU A 267 17.85 9.62 7.40
N HIS A 268 19.12 9.82 7.77
CA HIS A 268 19.57 11.03 8.45
C HIS A 268 19.30 12.29 7.61
N TRP A 269 19.56 12.24 6.31
CA TRP A 269 19.27 13.35 5.40
C TRP A 269 17.78 13.68 5.39
N LEU A 270 16.90 12.68 5.23
CA LEU A 270 15.44 12.87 5.27
C LEU A 270 14.94 13.46 6.59
N GLN A 271 15.58 13.11 7.71
CA GLN A 271 15.22 13.62 9.04
C GLN A 271 15.64 15.07 9.25
N THR A 272 16.76 15.49 8.66
CA THR A 272 17.38 16.80 8.88
C THR A 272 17.04 17.84 7.82
N HIS A 273 16.52 17.44 6.65
CA HIS A 273 16.19 18.33 5.54
C HIS A 273 14.69 18.39 5.31
N LYS A 274 14.22 19.53 4.78
CA LYS A 274 12.80 19.74 4.46
C LYS A 274 12.55 19.33 3.01
N VAL A 275 11.94 18.15 2.83
CA VAL A 275 11.51 17.67 1.53
C VAL A 275 10.32 18.49 1.02
N THR A 276 10.53 19.27 -0.03
CA THR A 276 9.45 20.03 -0.72
C THR A 276 9.15 19.51 -2.12
N THR A 277 10.07 18.76 -2.72
CA THR A 277 9.91 18.18 -4.05
C THR A 277 8.81 17.11 -4.03
N PRO A 278 7.78 17.22 -4.89
CA PRO A 278 6.76 16.19 -5.03
C PRO A 278 7.36 14.87 -5.53
N ILE A 279 6.99 13.77 -4.86
CA ILE A 279 7.32 12.40 -5.28
C ILE A 279 6.02 11.78 -5.75
N ILE A 280 5.96 11.38 -7.02
CA ILE A 280 4.74 10.92 -7.69
C ILE A 280 4.92 9.47 -8.13
N LYS A 281 3.90 8.65 -7.89
CA LYS A 281 3.87 7.28 -8.40
C LYS A 281 3.81 7.29 -9.93
N TRP A 282 4.76 6.62 -10.58
CA TRP A 282 4.69 6.32 -12.00
C TRP A 282 3.67 5.20 -12.25
N GLU A 283 2.67 5.44 -13.09
CA GLU A 283 1.62 4.46 -13.38
C GLU A 283 2.03 3.56 -14.54
N THR A 284 2.86 2.55 -14.27
CA THR A 284 3.46 1.65 -15.28
C THR A 284 2.43 1.06 -16.26
N LYS A 285 1.22 0.75 -15.77
CA LYS A 285 0.14 0.19 -16.60
C LYS A 285 -0.45 1.20 -17.60
N GLN A 286 -0.40 2.47 -17.27
CA GLN A 286 -0.98 3.55 -18.08
C GLN A 286 0.07 4.17 -19.00
N TRP A 287 1.32 4.28 -18.53
CA TRP A 287 2.37 5.04 -19.20
C TRP A 287 3.51 4.17 -19.74
N GLY A 288 3.45 2.86 -19.54
CA GLY A 288 4.53 1.92 -19.88
C GLY A 288 5.63 1.88 -18.81
N GLU A 289 6.71 1.16 -19.08
CA GLU A 289 7.87 1.12 -18.18
C GLU A 289 8.40 2.53 -17.90
N ILE A 290 8.84 2.76 -16.68
CA ILE A 290 9.38 4.05 -16.29
C ILE A 290 10.64 4.34 -17.12
N PRO A 291 10.89 5.57 -17.60
CA PRO A 291 12.04 5.84 -18.46
C PRO A 291 13.41 5.61 -17.81
N ALA A 292 13.47 5.44 -16.49
CA ALA A 292 14.66 5.04 -15.76
C ALA A 292 14.85 3.50 -15.67
N ASP A 293 13.94 2.70 -16.24
CA ASP A 293 13.99 1.24 -16.21
C ASP A 293 15.28 0.69 -16.85
N PHE A 294 15.83 -0.38 -16.27
CA PHE A 294 17.07 -1.01 -16.74
C PHE A 294 16.89 -1.93 -17.95
N GLY A 295 15.64 -2.25 -18.33
CA GLY A 295 15.32 -3.08 -19.50
C GLY A 295 15.69 -4.56 -19.35
N ARG A 296 15.74 -5.06 -18.10
CA ARG A 296 16.19 -6.43 -17.78
C ARG A 296 15.14 -7.26 -17.03
N LYS A 297 13.89 -6.82 -17.04
CA LYS A 297 12.74 -7.55 -16.48
C LYS A 297 12.30 -8.69 -17.39
#